data_AF-A0A3P8M2F8-F1
#
_entry.id   AF-A0A3P8M2F8-F1
#
_cell.length_a   1.000
_cell.length_b   1.000
_cell.length_c   1.000
_cell.angle_alpha   90.00
_cell.angle_beta   90.00
_cell.angle_gamma   90.00
#
_symmetry.space_group_name_H-M   'P 1'
#
loop_
_entity.id
_entity.type
_entity.pdbx_description
1 polymer ?
#
loop_
_entity_poly.entity_id
_entity_poly.type
_entity_poly.pdbx_seq_one_letter_code
_entity_poly.pdbx_strand_id
1 'polypeptide(L)'
;MITRPDLISSRKEAMAKFVRASMEGWVSYLQDPSSGNALIKKDNPKMTDDLLAWGVQQIKEHHLIDGGDAATQGWGTMTQARWQKTRDFMVNAKLLKADTDWKQAYTTEFVEHMQVKP
;
A
#
# COMPACT_ATOMS: atom_id res chain seq x y z
N MET A 1 0.38 3.01 -3.70
CA MET A 1 -0.15 4.33 -4.11
C MET A 1 0.74 4.89 -5.20
N ILE A 2 0.19 5.58 -6.19
CA ILE A 2 0.96 6.23 -7.26
C ILE A 2 0.47 7.67 -7.44
N THR A 3 1.38 8.58 -7.76
CA THR A 3 1.06 9.98 -8.07
C THR A 3 2.12 10.52 -9.03
N ARG A 4 1.89 11.71 -9.57
CA ARG A 4 2.85 12.35 -10.48
C ARG A 4 4.05 12.94 -9.71
N PRO A 5 5.27 12.92 -10.28
CA PRO A 5 6.45 13.49 -9.62
C PRO A 5 6.31 14.98 -9.26
N ASP A 6 5.61 15.78 -10.07
CA ASP A 6 5.38 17.20 -9.78
C ASP A 6 4.55 17.43 -8.50
N LEU A 7 3.65 16.51 -8.17
CA LEU A 7 2.82 16.59 -6.96
C LEU A 7 3.59 16.16 -5.72
N ILE A 8 4.54 15.23 -5.86
CA ILE A 8 5.45 14.82 -4.78
C ILE A 8 6.25 16.03 -4.29
N SER A 9 6.82 16.79 -5.22
CA SER A 9 7.65 17.97 -4.89
C SER A 9 6.81 19.18 -4.46
N SER A 10 5.73 19.51 -5.19
CA SER A 10 4.94 20.72 -4.94
C SER A 10 3.97 20.62 -3.77
N ARG A 11 3.60 19.40 -3.34
CA ARG A 11 2.60 19.16 -2.27
C ARG A 11 3.08 18.19 -1.20
N LYS A 12 4.37 18.23 -0.89
CA LYS A 12 5.03 17.27 0.02
C LYS A 12 4.30 17.05 1.34
N GLU A 13 3.89 18.12 2.02
CA GLU A 13 3.19 18.01 3.31
C GLU A 13 1.81 17.31 3.17
N ALA A 14 1.04 17.69 2.16
CA ALA A 14 -0.26 17.08 1.91
C ALA A 14 -0.12 15.60 1.52
N MET A 15 0.90 15.26 0.73
CA MET A 15 1.21 13.87 0.39
C MET A 15 1.60 13.05 1.62
N ALA A 16 2.45 13.59 2.51
CA ALA A 16 2.83 12.92 3.75
C ALA A 16 1.61 12.63 4.64
N LYS A 17 0.72 13.62 4.82
CA LYS A 17 -0.53 13.44 5.58
C LYS A 17 -1.46 12.43 4.93
N PHE A 18 -1.60 12.46 3.60
CA PHE A 18 -2.45 11.54 2.86
C PHE A 18 -1.96 10.08 2.97
N VAL A 19 -0.66 9.85 2.77
CA VAL A 19 -0.06 8.51 2.89
C VAL A 19 -0.25 7.98 4.31
N ARG A 20 0.03 8.79 5.33
CA ARG A 20 -0.18 8.41 6.74
C ARG A 20 -1.64 8.06 7.04
N ALA A 21 -2.56 8.96 6.73
CA ALA A 21 -3.99 8.77 6.99
C ALA A 21 -4.53 7.52 6.29
N SER A 22 -3.99 7.19 5.11
CA SER A 22 -4.39 5.99 4.38
C SER A 22 -3.91 4.71 5.04
N MET A 23 -2.70 4.69 5.61
CA MET A 23 -2.22 3.54 6.37
C MET A 23 -2.98 3.38 7.69
N GLU A 24 -3.22 4.49 8.41
CA GLU A 24 -4.05 4.50 9.63
C GLU A 24 -5.49 4.02 9.34
N GLY A 25 -6.05 4.43 8.20
CA GLY A 25 -7.37 3.96 7.75
C GLY A 25 -7.41 2.46 7.50
N TRP A 26 -6.36 1.86 6.95
CA TRP A 26 -6.24 0.40 6.79
C TRP A 26 -6.15 -0.32 8.13
N VAL A 27 -5.36 0.20 9.09
CA VAL A 27 -5.28 -0.35 10.45
C VAL A 27 -6.66 -0.32 11.10
N SER A 28 -7.33 0.83 11.07
CA SER A 28 -8.68 0.99 11.61
C SER A 28 -9.69 0.06 10.95
N TYR A 29 -9.68 -0.05 9.61
CA TYR A 29 -10.59 -0.92 8.87
C TYR A 29 -10.41 -2.40 9.20
N LEU A 30 -9.17 -2.86 9.38
CA LEU A 30 -8.92 -4.25 9.76
C LEU A 30 -9.22 -4.50 11.25
N GLN A 31 -9.27 -3.49 12.11
CA GLN A 31 -9.78 -3.66 13.47
C GLN A 31 -11.32 -3.69 13.50
N ASP A 32 -11.98 -2.70 12.89
CA ASP A 32 -13.43 -2.63 12.71
C ASP A 32 -13.79 -2.21 11.27
N PRO A 33 -14.27 -3.13 10.42
CA PRO A 33 -14.59 -2.81 9.04
C PRO A 33 -15.95 -2.15 8.86
N SER A 34 -16.77 -1.99 9.92
CA SER A 34 -18.19 -1.61 9.82
C SER A 34 -18.43 -0.33 8.99
N SER A 35 -17.75 0.75 9.36
CA SER A 35 -17.88 2.06 8.70
C SER A 35 -17.32 2.04 7.27
N GLY A 36 -16.20 1.35 7.05
CA GLY A 36 -15.62 1.18 5.72
C GLY A 36 -16.52 0.37 4.79
N ASN A 37 -17.08 -0.74 5.29
CA ASN A 37 -18.01 -1.59 4.54
C ASN A 37 -19.28 -0.85 4.16
N ALA A 38 -19.78 0.05 5.01
CA ALA A 38 -20.93 0.89 4.67
C ALA A 38 -20.64 1.81 3.47
N LEU A 39 -19.45 2.43 3.43
CA LEU A 39 -19.02 3.26 2.29
C LEU A 39 -18.80 2.42 1.02
N ILE A 40 -18.11 1.28 1.14
CA ILE A 40 -17.88 0.36 0.02
C ILE A 40 -19.20 -0.11 -0.60
N LYS A 41 -20.20 -0.46 0.22
CA LYS A 41 -21.53 -0.86 -0.25
C LYS A 41 -22.28 0.26 -0.94
N LYS A 42 -22.17 1.48 -0.42
CA LYS A 42 -22.79 2.66 -1.02
C LYS A 42 -22.27 2.89 -2.44
N ASP A 43 -20.95 2.75 -2.64
CA ASP A 43 -20.31 2.98 -3.93
C ASP A 43 -20.39 1.76 -4.86
N ASN A 44 -20.47 0.55 -4.30
CA ASN A 44 -20.64 -0.69 -5.03
C ASN A 44 -21.62 -1.65 -4.32
N PRO A 45 -22.93 -1.59 -4.65
CA PRO A 45 -23.96 -2.43 -4.04
C PRO A 45 -23.78 -3.95 -4.26
N LYS A 46 -22.87 -4.37 -5.15
CA LYS A 46 -22.53 -5.80 -5.34
C LYS A 46 -21.63 -6.36 -4.23
N MET A 47 -21.03 -5.49 -3.40
CA MET A 47 -20.23 -5.90 -2.25
C MET A 47 -21.14 -6.30 -1.09
N THR A 48 -21.71 -7.51 -1.13
CA THR A 48 -22.58 -8.01 -0.07
C THR A 48 -21.84 -8.14 1.25
N ASP A 49 -22.59 -8.20 2.37
CA ASP A 49 -22.01 -8.34 3.70
C ASP A 49 -21.15 -9.61 3.83
N ASP A 50 -21.62 -10.75 3.29
CA ASP A 50 -20.85 -12.00 3.30
C ASP A 50 -19.56 -11.90 2.50
N LEU A 51 -19.58 -11.24 1.33
CA LEU A 51 -18.40 -11.06 0.50
C LEU A 51 -17.36 -10.16 1.18
N LEU A 52 -17.82 -9.10 1.83
CA LEU A 52 -16.95 -8.19 2.57
C LEU A 52 -16.39 -8.86 3.82
N ALA A 53 -17.20 -9.61 4.57
CA ALA A 53 -16.75 -10.37 5.73
C ALA A 53 -15.69 -11.40 5.34
N TRP A 54 -15.94 -12.17 4.28
CA TRP A 54 -14.98 -13.11 3.73
C TRP A 54 -13.70 -12.40 3.26
N GLY A 55 -13.81 -11.28 2.53
CA GLY A 55 -12.66 -10.52 2.06
C GLY A 55 -11.77 -10.01 3.20
N VAL A 56 -12.37 -9.45 4.25
CA VAL A 56 -11.63 -8.99 5.45
C VAL A 56 -10.95 -10.18 6.14
N GLN A 57 -11.63 -11.32 6.25
CA GLN A 57 -11.04 -12.54 6.81
C GLN A 57 -9.81 -12.98 6.00
N GLN A 58 -9.90 -13.06 4.67
CA GLN A 58 -8.78 -13.47 3.81
C GLN A 58 -7.59 -12.50 3.88
N ILE A 59 -7.85 -11.20 3.94
CA ILE A 59 -6.79 -10.19 4.10
C ILE A 59 -6.00 -10.44 5.39
N LYS A 60 -6.70 -10.74 6.49
CA LYS A 60 -6.08 -11.01 7.80
C LYS A 60 -5.35 -12.35 7.82
N GLU A 61 -6.00 -13.42 7.38
CA GLU A 61 -5.45 -14.78 7.40
C GLU A 61 -4.15 -14.91 6.61
N HIS A 62 -4.06 -14.20 5.48
CA HIS A 62 -2.89 -14.27 4.60
C HIS A 62 -1.91 -13.11 4.77
N HIS A 63 -2.13 -12.24 5.75
CA HIS A 63 -1.30 -11.06 6.01
C HIS A 63 -1.03 -10.21 4.75
N LEU A 64 -2.08 -9.95 3.97
CA LEU A 64 -1.95 -9.31 2.64
C LEU A 64 -1.51 -7.84 2.73
N ILE A 65 -1.62 -7.22 3.90
CA ILE A 65 -1.27 -5.81 4.15
C ILE A 65 -0.14 -5.69 5.16
N ASP A 66 -0.16 -6.50 6.22
CA ASP A 66 0.73 -6.42 7.38
C ASP A 66 1.86 -7.47 7.36
N GLY A 67 1.93 -8.31 6.32
CA GLY A 67 2.95 -9.34 6.18
C GLY A 67 4.31 -8.83 5.69
N GLY A 68 5.31 -9.73 5.71
CA GLY A 68 6.64 -9.46 5.17
C GLY A 68 7.34 -8.30 5.89
N ASP A 69 7.79 -7.31 5.11
CA ASP A 69 8.55 -6.16 5.62
C ASP A 69 7.66 -5.29 6.53
N ALA A 70 6.35 -5.24 6.28
CA ALA A 70 5.40 -4.42 7.04
C ALA A 70 5.21 -4.90 8.49
N ALA A 71 5.36 -6.21 8.74
CA ALA A 71 5.26 -6.79 10.08
C ALA A 71 6.30 -6.24 11.06
N THR A 72 7.46 -5.80 10.54
CA THR A 72 8.58 -5.31 11.37
C THR A 72 8.84 -3.82 11.18
N GLN A 73 8.56 -3.28 10.01
CA GLN A 73 8.89 -1.89 9.64
C GLN A 73 7.67 -0.96 9.58
N GLY A 74 6.46 -1.49 9.77
CA GLY A 74 5.21 -0.72 9.73
C GLY A 74 4.49 -0.77 8.38
N TRP A 75 3.21 -0.43 8.41
CA TRP A 75 2.32 -0.56 7.26
C TRP A 75 2.65 0.48 6.19
N GLY A 76 2.63 0.06 4.93
CA GLY A 76 3.03 0.92 3.81
C GLY A 76 4.54 1.03 3.58
N THR A 77 5.36 0.28 4.33
CA THR A 77 6.80 0.26 4.11
C THR A 77 7.16 -0.13 2.67
N MET A 78 8.21 0.48 2.14
CA MET A 78 8.79 0.15 0.86
C MET A 78 10.31 0.07 1.01
N THR A 79 10.90 -1.00 0.48
CA THR A 79 12.34 -1.21 0.58
C THR A 79 12.99 -1.27 -0.80
N GLN A 80 14.20 -0.72 -0.93
CA GLN A 80 14.98 -0.82 -2.16
C GLN A 80 15.22 -2.27 -2.57
N ALA A 81 15.41 -3.17 -1.60
CA ALA A 81 15.60 -4.59 -1.87
C ALA A 81 14.38 -5.25 -2.55
N ARG A 82 13.15 -4.91 -2.13
CA ARG A 82 11.91 -5.40 -2.78
C ARG A 82 11.75 -4.86 -4.20
N TRP A 83 12.07 -3.58 -4.40
CA TRP A 83 12.06 -2.98 -5.74
C TRP A 83 13.11 -3.57 -6.67
N GLN A 84 14.32 -3.85 -6.17
CA GLN A 84 15.36 -4.53 -6.93
C GLN A 84 14.92 -5.94 -7.36
N LYS A 85 14.33 -6.74 -6.47
CA LYS A 85 13.77 -8.05 -6.81
C LYS A 85 12.71 -7.97 -7.91
N THR A 86 11.87 -6.93 -7.87
CA THR A 86 10.85 -6.68 -8.90
C THR A 86 11.50 -6.36 -10.24
N ARG A 87 12.50 -5.47 -10.25
CA ARG A 87 13.29 -5.17 -11.46
C ARG A 87 13.95 -6.43 -12.02
N ASP A 88 14.60 -7.22 -11.17
CA ASP A 88 15.32 -8.43 -11.59
C ASP A 88 14.35 -9.46 -12.20
N PHE A 89 13.19 -9.64 -11.59
CA PHE A 89 12.12 -10.47 -12.14
C PHE A 89 11.68 -9.98 -13.54
N MET A 90 11.41 -8.68 -13.70
CA MET A 90 10.98 -8.13 -14.99
C MET A 90 12.06 -8.22 -16.08
N VAL A 91 13.33 -8.01 -15.72
CA VAL A 91 14.47 -8.17 -16.65
C VAL A 91 14.62 -9.62 -17.08
N ASN A 92 14.55 -10.57 -16.15
CA ASN A 92 14.63 -12.00 -16.45
C ASN A 92 13.47 -12.47 -17.34
N ALA A 93 12.28 -11.92 -17.11
CA ALA A 93 11.10 -12.15 -17.95
C ALA A 93 11.12 -11.39 -19.29
N LYS A 94 12.17 -10.60 -19.57
CA LYS A 94 12.31 -9.74 -20.77
C LYS A 94 11.21 -8.69 -20.91
N LEU A 95 10.58 -8.29 -19.80
CA LEU A 95 9.56 -7.24 -19.72
C LEU A 95 10.16 -5.85 -19.47
N LEU A 96 11.41 -5.79 -18.99
CA LEU A 96 12.14 -4.57 -18.70
C LEU A 96 13.56 -4.67 -19.25
N LYS A 97 14.07 -3.60 -19.87
CA LYS A 97 15.47 -3.57 -20.30
C LYS A 97 16.39 -3.48 -19.07
N ALA A 98 17.51 -4.19 -19.12
CA ALA A 98 18.43 -4.28 -17.98
C ALA A 98 19.02 -2.91 -17.56
N ASP A 99 19.12 -1.96 -18.47
CA ASP A 99 19.63 -0.60 -18.28
C ASP A 99 18.58 0.41 -17.81
N THR A 100 17.32 0.00 -17.61
CA THR A 100 16.25 0.90 -17.14
C THR A 100 16.56 1.41 -15.74
N ASP A 101 16.47 2.73 -15.55
CA ASP A 101 16.59 3.37 -14.23
C ASP A 101 15.31 3.16 -13.38
N TRP A 102 15.20 1.96 -12.82
CA TRP A 102 14.06 1.56 -11.99
C TRP A 102 13.95 2.33 -10.66
N LYS A 103 15.00 3.02 -10.22
CA LYS A 103 14.97 3.77 -8.96
C LYS A 103 14.08 5.00 -9.05
N GLN A 104 13.82 5.51 -10.26
CA GLN A 104 12.86 6.59 -10.47
C GLN A 104 11.39 6.15 -10.27
N ALA A 105 11.12 4.85 -10.19
CA ALA A 105 9.75 4.33 -10.07
C ALA A 105 9.14 4.52 -8.67
N TYR A 106 9.93 4.86 -7.65
CA TYR A 106 9.45 4.98 -6.27
C TYR A 106 10.26 5.99 -5.45
N THR A 107 9.66 6.41 -4.33
CA THR A 107 10.31 7.20 -3.27
C THR A 107 9.91 6.62 -1.91
N THR A 108 10.84 6.60 -0.95
CA THR A 108 10.56 6.18 0.44
C THR A 108 10.31 7.36 1.38
N GLU A 109 10.39 8.59 0.89
CA GLU A 109 10.41 9.80 1.73
C GLU A 109 9.17 9.97 2.63
N PHE A 110 8.03 9.39 2.24
CA PHE A 110 6.78 9.48 2.99
C PHE A 110 6.56 8.32 3.97
N VAL A 111 7.35 7.24 3.85
CA VAL A 111 7.14 6.00 4.60
C VAL A 111 8.32 5.65 5.51
N GLU A 112 9.52 6.12 5.20
CA GLU A 112 10.75 5.87 5.96
C GLU A 112 10.63 6.21 7.46
N HIS A 113 9.97 7.32 7.78
CA HIS A 113 9.76 7.78 9.15
C HIS A 113 8.32 7.59 9.63
N MET A 114 7.50 6.90 8.85
CA MET A 114 6.10 6.67 9.17
C MET A 114 5.99 5.45 10.10
N GLN A 115 5.53 5.68 11.33
CA GLN A 115 5.33 4.62 12.31
C GLN A 115 3.85 4.32 12.47
N VAL A 116 3.25 3.70 11.46
CA VAL A 116 1.89 3.14 11.56
C VAL A 116 2.04 1.65 11.81
N LYS A 117 1.62 1.22 13.01
CA LYS A 117 1.63 -0.18 13.46
C LYS A 117 0.18 -0.60 13.76
N PRO A 118 -0.13 -1.91 13.72
CA PRO A 118 -1.45 -2.43 14.09
C PRO A 118 -1.92 -1.98 15.48
#